data_AF-A0A6C0BY73-F1
#
_entry.id   AF-A0A6C0BY73-F1
#
_cell.length_a   1.000
_cell.length_b   1.000
_cell.length_c   1.000
_cell.angle_alpha   90.00
_cell.angle_beta   90.00
_cell.angle_gamma   90.00
#
_symmetry.space_group_name_H-M   'P 1'
#
loop_
_entity.id
_entity.type
_entity.pdbx_description
1 polymer ?
#
loop_
_entity_poly.entity_id
_entity_poly.type
_entity_poly.pdbx_seq_one_letter_code
_entity_poly.pdbx_strand_id
1 'polypeptide(L)'
;MKKEEEKNDDANEAEVFAAYDVYLMNTEPIKKKKKVVRRKKKRVAKAVDVARFRAENLKQYQKNAYNKQSTISQELANFMGIIHQGSITTLTRKEVTTYIMGYIKRNHLIDRKYGRQINPDIKLKTLLKIPVGEQLTFFNLQKYLRPHLF
;
A
#
# COMPACT_ATOMS: atom_id res chain seq x y z
N MET A 1 68.99 -18.43 46.76
CA MET A 1 69.11 -19.05 45.42
C MET A 1 67.90 -19.90 45.05
N LYS A 2 67.79 -21.21 45.34
CA LYS A 2 66.66 -22.02 44.82
C LYS A 2 65.24 -21.51 45.19
N LYS A 3 65.03 -20.99 46.40
CA LYS A 3 63.73 -20.40 46.83
C LYS A 3 63.41 -19.02 46.25
N GLU A 4 64.40 -18.31 45.69
CA GLU A 4 64.19 -17.01 45.04
C GLU A 4 63.91 -17.18 43.55
N GLU A 5 64.54 -18.16 42.89
CA GLU A 5 64.22 -18.54 41.50
C GLU A 5 62.79 -19.09 41.39
N GLU A 6 62.40 -20.03 42.26
CA GLU A 6 61.05 -20.63 42.26
C GLU A 6 59.94 -19.58 42.49
N LYS A 7 60.21 -18.58 43.35
CA LYS A 7 59.27 -17.47 43.63
C LYS A 7 59.19 -16.45 42.50
N ASN A 8 60.25 -16.31 41.70
CA ASN A 8 60.27 -15.45 40.50
C ASN A 8 59.59 -16.14 39.31
N ASP A 9 59.72 -17.46 39.20
CA ASP A 9 59.04 -18.27 38.19
C ASP A 9 57.52 -18.28 38.43
N ASP A 10 57.08 -18.48 39.69
CA ASP A 10 55.66 -18.38 40.09
C ASP A 10 55.08 -16.98 39.82
N ALA A 11 55.86 -15.92 40.05
CA ALA A 11 55.42 -14.54 39.81
C ALA A 11 55.27 -14.24 38.31
N ASN A 12 56.19 -14.74 37.48
CA ASN A 12 56.13 -14.59 36.03
C ASN A 12 54.97 -15.40 35.43
N GLU A 13 54.71 -16.60 35.95
CA GLU A 13 53.55 -17.41 35.55
C GLU A 13 52.23 -16.71 35.91
N ALA A 14 52.13 -16.11 37.09
CA ALA A 14 50.96 -15.34 37.50
C ALA A 14 50.71 -14.10 36.61
N GLU A 15 51.76 -13.39 36.19
CA GLU A 15 51.66 -12.27 35.25
C GLU A 15 51.16 -12.71 33.87
N VAL A 16 51.63 -13.85 33.37
CA VAL A 16 51.18 -14.43 32.10
C VAL A 16 49.70 -14.83 32.15
N PHE A 17 49.25 -15.46 33.24
CA PHE A 17 47.84 -15.78 33.44
C PHE A 17 46.96 -14.53 33.53
N ALA A 18 47.41 -13.50 34.26
CA ALA A 18 46.68 -12.23 34.34
C ALA A 18 46.56 -11.55 32.96
N ALA A 19 47.61 -11.57 32.14
CA ALA A 19 47.57 -11.04 30.78
C ALA A 19 46.57 -11.83 29.89
N TYR A 20 46.50 -13.14 30.05
CA TYR A 20 45.55 -13.99 29.34
C TYR A 20 44.10 -13.75 29.77
N ASP A 21 43.85 -13.56 31.06
CA ASP A 21 42.51 -13.21 31.58
C ASP A 21 42.03 -11.86 31.06
N VAL A 22 42.91 -10.84 31.03
CA VAL A 22 42.61 -9.54 30.42
C VAL A 22 42.28 -9.69 28.93
N TYR A 23 43.01 -10.54 28.21
CA TYR A 23 42.73 -10.85 26.80
C TYR A 23 41.36 -11.52 26.61
N LEU A 24 41.02 -12.52 27.44
CA LEU A 24 39.72 -13.19 27.40
C LEU A 24 38.56 -12.25 27.75
N MET A 25 38.72 -11.43 28.79
CA MET A 25 37.75 -10.42 29.20
C MET A 25 37.43 -9.41 28.08
N ASN A 26 38.42 -9.08 27.26
CA ASN A 26 38.25 -8.16 26.13
C ASN A 26 37.67 -8.84 24.88
N THR A 27 37.94 -10.13 24.63
CA THR A 27 37.51 -10.82 23.41
C THR A 27 36.07 -11.37 23.48
N GLU A 28 35.61 -11.85 24.64
CA GLU A 28 34.25 -12.34 24.84
C GLU A 28 33.13 -11.32 24.53
N PRO A 29 33.19 -10.06 25.00
CA PRO A 29 32.20 -9.05 24.65
C PRO A 29 32.23 -8.71 23.14
N ILE A 30 33.39 -8.76 22.48
CA ILE A 30 33.51 -8.55 21.03
C ILE A 30 32.81 -9.68 20.26
N LYS A 31 32.97 -10.95 20.66
CA LYS A 31 32.28 -12.10 20.06
C LYS A 31 30.75 -11.96 20.19
N LYS A 32 30.27 -11.58 21.38
CA LYS A 32 28.84 -11.31 21.64
C LYS A 32 28.30 -10.17 20.76
N LYS A 33 29.02 -9.03 20.68
CA LYS A 33 28.67 -7.88 19.83
C LYS A 33 28.60 -8.28 18.35
N LYS A 34 29.58 -9.04 17.83
CA LYS A 34 29.57 -9.56 16.43
C LYS A 34 28.32 -10.40 16.15
N LYS A 35 27.91 -11.27 17.07
CA LYS A 35 26.69 -12.09 16.93
C LYS A 35 25.42 -11.23 16.88
N VAL A 36 25.33 -10.19 17.71
CA VAL A 36 24.22 -9.23 17.71
C VAL A 36 24.17 -8.45 16.41
N VAL A 37 25.30 -7.92 15.94
CA VAL A 37 25.39 -7.21 14.65
C VAL A 37 24.96 -8.11 13.49
N ARG A 38 25.41 -9.37 13.46
CA ARG A 38 24.99 -10.35 12.44
C ARG A 38 23.47 -10.58 12.44
N ARG A 39 22.86 -10.71 13.62
CA ARG A 39 21.40 -10.86 13.76
C ARG A 39 20.65 -9.61 13.29
N LYS A 40 21.12 -8.41 13.65
CA LYS A 40 20.55 -7.14 13.18
C LYS A 40 20.63 -7.01 11.66
N LYS A 41 21.80 -7.29 11.05
CA LYS A 41 21.97 -7.29 9.59
C LYS A 41 20.98 -8.21 8.90
N LYS A 42 20.80 -9.44 9.40
CA LYS A 42 19.83 -10.40 8.83
C LYS A 42 18.38 -9.92 8.95
N ARG A 43 18.02 -9.27 10.06
CA ARG A 43 16.68 -8.69 10.24
C ARG A 43 16.43 -7.52 9.28
N VAL A 44 17.42 -6.63 9.13
CA VAL A 44 17.33 -5.50 8.19
C VAL A 44 17.22 -5.99 6.76
N ALA A 45 18.05 -6.95 6.33
CA ALA A 45 17.96 -7.55 5.00
C ALA A 45 16.55 -8.11 4.71
N LYS A 46 16.00 -8.91 5.62
CA LYS A 46 14.62 -9.42 5.48
C LYS A 46 13.56 -8.33 5.41
N ALA A 47 13.70 -7.28 6.21
CA ALA A 47 12.76 -6.15 6.19
C ALA A 47 12.82 -5.40 4.85
N VAL A 48 14.02 -5.22 4.29
CA VAL A 48 14.22 -4.63 2.96
C VAL A 48 13.60 -5.48 1.87
N ASP A 49 13.78 -6.80 1.89
CA ASP A 49 13.18 -7.71 0.90
C ASP A 49 11.64 -7.65 0.94
N VAL A 50 11.05 -7.66 2.14
CA VAL A 50 9.60 -7.53 2.32
C VAL A 50 9.10 -6.17 1.83
N ALA A 51 9.81 -5.08 2.14
CA ALA A 51 9.44 -3.74 1.68
C ALA A 51 9.52 -3.64 0.15
N ARG A 52 10.55 -4.22 -0.47
CA ARG A 52 10.70 -4.28 -1.93
C ARG A 52 9.56 -5.05 -2.59
N PHE A 53 9.24 -6.24 -2.08
CA PHE A 53 8.13 -7.04 -2.61
C PHE A 53 6.79 -6.30 -2.50
N ARG A 54 6.52 -5.62 -1.38
CA ARG A 54 5.32 -4.78 -1.22
C ARG A 54 5.29 -3.63 -2.23
N ALA A 55 6.41 -2.95 -2.44
CA ALA A 55 6.51 -1.86 -3.40
C ALA A 55 6.30 -2.33 -4.84
N GLU A 56 6.86 -3.49 -5.22
CA GLU A 56 6.66 -4.09 -6.55
C GLU A 56 5.19 -4.47 -6.77
N ASN A 57 4.53 -5.11 -5.79
CA ASN A 57 3.10 -5.42 -5.87
C ASN A 57 2.23 -4.17 -5.99
N LEU A 58 2.56 -3.09 -5.25
CA LEU A 58 1.82 -1.82 -5.36
C LEU A 58 1.98 -1.20 -6.75
N LYS A 59 3.20 -1.20 -7.31
CA LYS A 59 3.43 -0.74 -8.69
C LYS A 59 2.63 -1.56 -9.69
N GLN A 60 2.57 -2.87 -9.51
CA GLN A 60 1.79 -3.77 -10.38
C GLN A 60 0.29 -3.53 -10.23
N TYR A 61 -0.19 -3.29 -9.01
CA TYR A 61 -1.57 -2.87 -8.74
C TYR A 61 -1.90 -1.55 -9.43
N GLN A 62 -1.02 -0.54 -9.35
CA GLN A 62 -1.23 0.75 -10.04
C GLN A 62 -1.20 0.62 -11.57
N LYS A 63 -0.41 -0.32 -12.12
CA LYS A 63 -0.35 -0.60 -13.56
C LYS A 63 -1.63 -1.28 -14.08
N ASN A 64 -2.45 -1.89 -13.21
CA ASN A 64 -3.70 -2.51 -13.64
C ASN A 64 -4.64 -1.46 -14.23
N ALA A 65 -5.15 -1.72 -15.44
CA ALA A 65 -6.04 -0.82 -16.18
C ALA A 65 -7.31 -0.42 -15.40
N TYR A 66 -7.74 -1.25 -14.43
CA TYR A 66 -8.88 -0.96 -13.55
C TYR A 66 -8.63 0.18 -12.56
N ASN A 67 -7.37 0.44 -12.21
CA ASN A 67 -6.96 1.51 -11.30
C ASN A 67 -6.49 2.76 -12.05
N LYS A 68 -6.66 2.79 -13.38
CA LYS A 68 -6.36 3.98 -14.18
C LYS A 68 -7.27 5.12 -13.73
N GLN A 69 -6.65 6.21 -13.30
CA GLN A 69 -7.34 7.47 -13.08
C GLN A 69 -7.63 8.12 -14.44
N SER A 70 -8.85 8.61 -14.58
CA SER A 70 -9.33 9.34 -15.75
C SER A 70 -9.82 10.71 -15.31
N THR A 71 -9.61 11.71 -16.14
CA THR A 71 -10.23 13.01 -15.94
C THR A 71 -11.73 12.87 -16.21
N ILE A 72 -12.55 13.50 -15.37
CA ILE A 72 -14.00 13.43 -15.49
C ILE A 72 -14.58 14.70 -16.13
N SER A 73 -15.69 14.57 -16.83
CA SER A 73 -16.44 15.73 -17.34
C SER A 73 -16.97 16.62 -16.22
N GLN A 74 -17.14 17.92 -16.49
CA GLN A 74 -17.72 18.87 -15.54
C GLN A 74 -19.15 18.46 -15.11
N GLU A 75 -19.99 18.00 -16.04
CA GLU A 75 -21.34 17.52 -15.73
C GLU A 75 -21.33 16.39 -14.67
N LEU A 76 -20.41 15.44 -14.81
CA LEU A 76 -20.25 14.33 -13.86
C LEU A 76 -19.71 14.82 -12.50
N ALA A 77 -18.71 15.72 -12.50
CA ALA A 77 -18.20 16.32 -11.27
C ALA A 77 -19.31 17.08 -10.51
N ASN A 78 -20.14 17.83 -11.24
CA ASN A 78 -21.29 18.55 -10.70
C ASN A 78 -22.31 17.60 -10.09
N PHE A 79 -22.63 16.50 -10.80
CA PHE A 79 -23.55 15.46 -10.30
C PHE A 79 -23.02 14.76 -9.04
N MET A 80 -21.70 14.60 -8.94
CA MET A 80 -21.05 14.01 -7.76
C MET A 80 -20.91 14.99 -6.59
N GLY A 81 -21.15 16.29 -6.80
CA GLY A 81 -20.99 17.33 -5.79
C GLY A 81 -19.53 17.58 -5.39
N ILE A 82 -18.57 17.17 -6.23
CA ILE A 82 -17.12 17.27 -5.97
C ILE A 82 -16.47 18.41 -6.74
N ILE A 83 -17.25 19.41 -7.16
CA ILE A 83 -16.73 20.56 -7.88
C ILE A 83 -15.76 21.30 -6.97
N HIS A 84 -14.48 21.21 -7.27
CA HIS A 84 -13.48 22.12 -6.76
C HIS A 84 -13.26 23.18 -7.82
N GLN A 85 -13.72 24.41 -7.55
CA GLN A 85 -13.56 25.55 -8.46
C GLN A 85 -12.12 25.62 -8.96
N GLY A 86 -11.94 25.42 -10.28
CA GLY A 86 -10.63 25.51 -10.95
C GLY A 86 -9.77 24.23 -10.97
N SER A 87 -10.22 23.09 -10.39
CA SER A 87 -9.43 21.86 -10.38
C SER A 87 -9.92 20.81 -11.39
N ILE A 88 -9.00 20.28 -12.17
CA ILE A 88 -9.22 19.06 -12.95
C ILE A 88 -9.40 17.93 -11.93
N THR A 89 -10.58 17.32 -11.89
CA THR A 89 -10.86 16.19 -11.00
C THR A 89 -10.54 14.88 -11.74
N THR A 90 -9.66 14.07 -11.16
CA THR A 90 -9.35 12.73 -11.65
C THR A 90 -9.96 11.68 -10.73
N LEU A 91 -10.70 10.75 -11.32
CA LEU A 91 -11.27 9.61 -10.58
C LEU A 91 -11.03 8.32 -11.35
N THR A 92 -10.97 7.22 -10.63
CA THR A 92 -11.00 5.90 -11.24
C THR A 92 -12.42 5.56 -11.71
N ARG A 93 -12.51 4.76 -12.78
CA ARG A 93 -13.80 4.25 -13.28
C ARG A 93 -14.58 3.50 -12.20
N LYS A 94 -13.88 2.82 -11.28
CA LYS A 94 -14.47 2.13 -10.13
C LYS A 94 -15.17 3.10 -9.18
N GLU A 95 -14.53 4.21 -8.83
CA GLU A 95 -15.10 5.23 -7.92
C GLU A 95 -16.36 5.85 -8.53
N VAL A 96 -16.29 6.26 -9.80
CA VAL A 96 -17.42 6.83 -10.54
C VAL A 96 -18.59 5.84 -10.58
N THR A 97 -18.34 4.60 -10.98
CA THR A 97 -19.39 3.58 -11.08
C THR A 97 -20.00 3.28 -9.71
N THR A 98 -19.18 3.18 -8.66
CA THR A 98 -19.65 2.94 -7.29
C THR A 98 -20.53 4.09 -6.78
N TYR A 99 -20.15 5.34 -7.05
CA TYR A 99 -20.94 6.50 -6.68
C TYR A 99 -22.32 6.46 -7.36
N ILE A 100 -22.36 6.22 -8.67
CA ILE A 100 -23.60 6.21 -9.46
C ILE A 100 -24.50 5.05 -9.05
N MET A 101 -23.94 3.86 -8.80
CA MET A 101 -24.69 2.74 -8.24
C MET A 101 -25.27 3.06 -6.86
N GLY A 102 -24.50 3.76 -6.02
CA GLY A 102 -24.97 4.25 -4.72
C GLY A 102 -26.11 5.25 -4.87
N TYR A 103 -26.00 6.18 -5.81
CA TYR A 103 -27.05 7.14 -6.13
C TYR A 103 -28.34 6.46 -6.57
N ILE A 104 -28.26 5.50 -7.50
CA ILE A 104 -29.40 4.71 -7.98
C ILE A 104 -30.13 4.02 -6.83
N LYS A 105 -29.37 3.41 -5.90
CA LYS A 105 -29.93 2.73 -4.73
C LYS A 105 -30.59 3.68 -3.75
N ARG A 106 -29.92 4.79 -3.40
CA ARG A 106 -30.44 5.79 -2.44
C ARG A 106 -31.72 6.47 -2.92
N ASN A 107 -31.85 6.68 -4.23
CA ASN A 107 -33.05 7.28 -4.82
C ASN A 107 -34.09 6.23 -5.26
N HIS A 108 -33.91 4.96 -4.90
CA HIS A 108 -34.84 3.87 -5.23
C HIS A 108 -35.20 3.78 -6.72
N LEU A 109 -34.22 4.05 -7.60
CA LEU A 109 -34.42 4.09 -9.05
C LEU A 109 -34.43 2.69 -9.69
N ILE A 110 -34.31 1.63 -8.90
CA ILE A 110 -34.39 0.25 -9.38
C ILE A 110 -35.87 -0.11 -9.53
N ASP A 111 -36.24 -0.63 -10.70
CA ASP A 111 -37.60 -1.07 -10.95
C ASP A 111 -37.97 -2.23 -10.01
N ARG A 112 -39.07 -2.07 -9.26
CA ARG A 112 -39.51 -3.08 -8.28
C ARG A 112 -40.04 -4.35 -8.93
N LYS A 113 -40.59 -4.26 -10.14
CA LYS A 113 -41.13 -5.37 -10.90
C LYS A 113 -40.03 -6.05 -11.71
N TYR A 114 -39.12 -5.27 -12.28
CA TYR A 114 -38.00 -5.73 -13.09
C TYR A 114 -36.67 -5.31 -12.46
N GLY A 115 -36.23 -5.99 -11.40
CA GLY A 115 -35.07 -5.59 -10.57
C GLY A 115 -33.71 -5.42 -11.28
N ARG A 116 -33.62 -5.68 -12.59
CA ARG A 116 -32.44 -5.40 -13.43
C ARG A 116 -32.52 -4.06 -14.15
N GLN A 117 -33.71 -3.51 -14.32
CA GLN A 117 -33.97 -2.25 -14.98
C GLN A 117 -33.87 -1.10 -13.98
N ILE A 118 -33.26 -0.01 -14.43
CA ILE A 118 -33.15 1.24 -13.69
C ILE A 118 -34.05 2.24 -14.40
N ASN A 119 -34.93 2.90 -13.64
CA ASN A 119 -35.78 3.99 -14.08
C ASN A 119 -35.09 5.29 -13.66
N PRO A 120 -34.20 5.87 -14.50
CA PRO A 120 -33.42 7.04 -14.13
C PRO A 120 -34.33 8.25 -13.91
N ASP A 121 -34.01 9.04 -12.89
CA ASP A 121 -34.62 10.35 -12.70
C ASP A 121 -34.10 11.35 -13.74
N ILE A 122 -34.66 12.58 -13.73
CA ILE A 122 -34.27 13.63 -14.68
C ILE A 122 -32.76 13.89 -14.59
N LYS A 123 -32.19 13.95 -13.38
CA LYS A 123 -30.76 14.25 -13.19
C LYS A 123 -29.87 13.16 -13.78
N LEU A 124 -30.13 11.90 -13.49
CA LEU A 124 -29.35 10.78 -13.99
C LEU A 124 -29.52 10.60 -15.50
N LYS A 125 -30.74 10.84 -16.02
CA LYS A 125 -31.01 10.76 -17.45
C LYS A 125 -30.28 11.85 -18.24
N THR A 126 -30.27 13.08 -17.73
CA THR A 126 -29.52 14.20 -18.33
C THR A 126 -28.03 13.94 -18.32
N LEU A 127 -27.48 13.43 -17.21
CA LEU A 127 -26.07 13.07 -17.12
C LEU A 127 -25.70 11.98 -18.14
N LEU A 128 -26.41 10.85 -18.14
CA LEU A 128 -26.02 9.68 -18.93
C LEU A 128 -26.39 9.78 -20.43
N LYS A 129 -27.16 10.79 -20.83
CA LYS A 129 -27.57 11.07 -22.22
C LYS A 129 -28.14 9.82 -22.90
N ILE A 130 -29.01 9.09 -22.18
CA ILE A 130 -29.55 7.81 -22.63
C ILE A 130 -30.53 8.04 -23.79
N PRO A 131 -30.36 7.37 -24.94
CA PRO A 131 -31.29 7.48 -26.07
C PRO A 131 -32.73 7.10 -25.70
N VAL A 132 -33.70 7.69 -26.38
CA VAL A 132 -35.10 7.33 -26.20
C VAL A 132 -35.31 5.87 -26.61
N GLY A 133 -35.96 5.08 -25.75
CA GLY A 133 -36.23 3.67 -25.98
C GLY A 133 -35.14 2.70 -25.50
N GLU A 134 -33.94 3.18 -25.15
CA GLU A 134 -32.93 2.32 -24.52
C GLU A 134 -33.19 2.14 -23.02
N GLN A 135 -33.08 0.90 -22.54
CA GLN A 135 -33.21 0.57 -21.13
C GLN A 135 -31.87 0.73 -20.41
N LEU A 136 -31.88 1.37 -19.24
CA LEU A 136 -30.71 1.46 -18.36
C LEU A 136 -30.67 0.26 -17.41
N THR A 137 -29.52 -0.38 -17.29
CA THR A 137 -29.24 -1.49 -16.38
C THR A 137 -27.84 -1.32 -15.80
N PHE A 138 -27.50 -2.06 -14.73
CA PHE A 138 -26.13 -2.04 -14.21
C PHE A 138 -25.10 -2.59 -15.21
N PHE A 139 -25.53 -3.46 -16.13
CA PHE A 139 -24.65 -4.08 -17.13
C PHE A 139 -24.20 -3.06 -18.19
N ASN A 140 -25.12 -2.21 -18.66
CA ASN A 140 -24.82 -1.21 -19.69
C ASN A 140 -24.50 0.18 -19.10
N LEU A 141 -24.63 0.40 -17.80
CA LEU A 141 -24.26 1.67 -17.14
C LEU A 141 -22.89 2.18 -17.58
N GLN A 142 -21.93 1.26 -17.70
CA GLN A 142 -20.57 1.61 -18.08
C GLN A 142 -20.43 2.15 -19.52
N LYS A 143 -21.31 1.75 -20.44
CA LYS A 143 -21.41 2.27 -21.82
C LYS A 143 -21.71 3.77 -21.79
N TYR A 144 -22.70 4.17 -20.99
CA TYR A 144 -23.09 5.57 -20.81
C TYR A 144 -22.11 6.35 -19.90
N LEU A 145 -21.37 5.64 -19.05
CA LEU A 145 -20.15 6.06 -18.34
C LEU A 145 -19.09 6.71 -19.23
N ARG A 146 -18.77 6.03 -20.32
CA ARG A 146 -17.54 6.24 -21.09
C ARG A 146 -17.35 7.67 -21.62
N PRO A 147 -18.38 8.37 -22.14
CA PRO A 147 -18.20 9.75 -22.63
C PRO A 147 -17.82 10.78 -21.57
N HIS A 148 -18.00 10.46 -20.29
CA HIS A 148 -17.67 11.34 -19.17
C HIS A 148 -16.31 11.07 -18.56
N LEU A 149 -15.56 10.07 -19.06
CA LEU A 149 -14.24 9.67 -18.60
C LEU A 149 -13.23 9.79 -19.75
N PHE A 150 -12.20 10.61 -19.56
CA PHE A 150 -11.15 10.86 -20.55
C PHE A 150 -9.81 10.19 -20.16
#